data_AF-A0A0S8EPD3-F1
#
_entry.id   AF-A0A0S8EPD3-F1
#
_cell.length_a   1.000
_cell.length_b   1.000
_cell.length_c   1.000
_cell.angle_alpha   90.00
_cell.angle_beta   90.00
_cell.angle_gamma   90.00
#
_symmetry.space_group_name_H-M   'P 1'
#
loop_
_entity.id
_entity.type
_entity.pdbx_description
1 polymer ?
#
loop_
_entity_poly.entity_id
_entity_poly.type
_entity_poly.pdbx_seq_one_letter_code
_entity_poly.pdbx_strand_id
1 'polypeptide(L)'
;MNAVAVGLPKIPREDWTAHPRFRSQALLLGSHANFRRVSRYLVDKAAREEFVGLHSLFDRWIAAMRSHEAYEERKLYPYLEYRWRVSLNEARTGHSELHARADEVTEAFRSLARPVDPADPSDPTTDNAVLRALQAHDRTLDAHLDVEEEAVIPLLLALDPKEFDRYYRSPLSMLIPASSTSSR
;
A
#
# COMPACT_ATOMS: atom_id res chain seq x y z
N MET A 1 -20.71 30.43 -5.39
CA MET A 1 -20.98 29.19 -4.63
C MET A 1 -20.15 29.27 -3.35
N ASN A 2 -20.79 29.38 -2.19
CA ASN A 2 -20.10 29.51 -0.91
C ASN A 2 -19.47 28.16 -0.55
N ALA A 3 -18.13 28.09 -0.55
CA ALA A 3 -17.41 26.96 0.00
C ALA A 3 -17.65 26.93 1.51
N VAL A 4 -18.59 26.09 1.96
CA VAL A 4 -18.68 25.72 3.37
C VAL A 4 -17.33 25.13 3.73
N ALA A 5 -16.66 25.68 4.75
CA ALA A 5 -15.47 25.08 5.33
C ALA A 5 -15.89 23.75 5.97
N VAL A 6 -15.94 22.69 5.17
CA VAL A 6 -16.15 21.34 5.68
C VAL A 6 -14.85 20.96 6.37
N GLY A 7 -14.88 20.88 7.70
CA GLY A 7 -13.75 20.37 8.47
C GLY A 7 -13.36 18.98 7.96
N LEU A 8 -12.06 18.66 8.06
CA LEU A 8 -11.57 17.35 7.63
C LEU A 8 -12.31 16.24 8.39
N PRO A 9 -12.89 15.26 7.69
CA PRO A 9 -13.52 14.11 8.33
C PRO A 9 -12.52 13.41 9.25
N LYS A 10 -12.91 13.26 10.52
CA LYS A 10 -12.19 12.44 11.50
C LYS A 10 -13.18 11.41 12.03
N ILE A 11 -13.06 10.18 11.55
CA ILE A 11 -13.82 9.04 12.02
C ILE A 11 -12.79 8.09 12.64
N PRO A 12 -12.83 7.85 13.96
CA PRO A 12 -11.89 6.94 14.62
C PRO A 12 -11.91 5.53 14.00
N ARG A 13 -10.77 4.85 13.95
CA ARG A 13 -10.63 3.52 13.33
C ARG A 13 -11.58 2.49 13.94
N GLU A 14 -11.79 2.55 15.25
CA GLU A 14 -12.72 1.71 16.01
C GLU A 14 -14.17 1.82 15.53
N ASP A 15 -14.55 2.98 14.96
CA ASP A 15 -15.92 3.24 14.52
C ASP A 15 -16.16 2.87 13.05
N TRP A 16 -15.10 2.58 12.28
CA TRP A 16 -15.23 2.36 10.84
C TRP A 16 -16.20 1.23 10.50
N THR A 17 -16.07 0.08 11.17
CA THR A 17 -16.90 -1.10 10.85
C THR A 17 -18.40 -0.89 11.14
N ALA A 18 -18.72 0.01 12.08
CA ALA A 18 -20.09 0.40 12.40
C ALA A 18 -20.63 1.50 11.46
N HIS A 19 -19.76 2.16 10.69
CA HIS A 19 -20.17 3.23 9.80
C HIS A 19 -21.13 2.72 8.70
N PRO A 20 -22.27 3.39 8.45
CA PRO A 20 -23.28 2.90 7.49
C PRO A 20 -22.75 2.67 6.06
N ARG A 21 -21.67 3.36 5.69
CA ARG A 21 -21.03 3.30 4.36
C ARG A 21 -19.81 2.38 4.29
N PHE A 22 -19.45 1.71 5.40
CA PHE A 22 -18.22 0.91 5.49
C PHE A 22 -18.14 -0.16 4.41
N ARG A 23 -19.18 -0.99 4.29
CA ARG A 23 -19.21 -2.12 3.35
C ARG A 23 -19.08 -1.71 1.89
N SER A 24 -19.48 -0.50 1.53
CA SER A 24 -19.45 -0.01 0.15
C SER A 24 -18.25 0.90 -0.16
N GLN A 25 -17.72 1.61 0.84
CA GLN A 25 -16.72 2.68 0.63
C GLN A 25 -15.34 2.36 1.20
N ALA A 26 -15.20 1.36 2.06
CA ALA A 26 -13.91 0.94 2.64
C ALA A 26 -13.36 -0.35 2.01
N LEU A 27 -13.65 -0.59 0.72
CA LEU A 27 -13.22 -1.79 -0.01
C LEU A 27 -11.68 -1.96 -0.05
N LEU A 28 -10.95 -0.84 0.04
CA LEU A 28 -9.49 -0.79 0.11
C LEU A 28 -8.92 -1.69 1.24
N LEU A 29 -9.59 -1.71 2.39
CA LEU A 29 -9.20 -2.51 3.56
C LEU A 29 -9.15 -4.02 3.27
N GLY A 30 -9.98 -4.50 2.33
CA GLY A 30 -9.93 -5.89 1.90
C GLY A 30 -8.63 -6.24 1.18
N SER A 31 -8.15 -5.36 0.31
CA SER A 31 -6.85 -5.49 -0.36
C SER A 31 -5.70 -5.41 0.64
N HIS A 32 -5.75 -4.45 1.55
CA HIS A 32 -4.72 -4.25 2.59
C HIS A 32 -4.60 -5.47 3.51
N ALA A 33 -5.74 -5.99 3.98
CA ALA A 33 -5.77 -7.20 4.80
C ALA A 33 -5.18 -8.41 4.05
N ASN A 34 -5.43 -8.52 2.74
CA ASN A 34 -4.81 -9.54 1.91
C ASN A 34 -3.29 -9.33 1.77
N PHE A 35 -2.81 -8.10 1.56
CA PHE A 35 -1.38 -7.82 1.48
C PHE A 35 -0.65 -8.17 2.78
N ARG A 36 -1.16 -7.73 3.94
CA ARG A 36 -0.62 -8.10 5.25
C ARG A 36 -0.62 -9.62 5.47
N ARG A 37 -1.64 -10.32 4.99
CA ARG A 37 -1.70 -11.79 5.10
C ARG A 37 -0.64 -12.48 4.25
N VAL A 38 -0.46 -12.04 3.00
CA VAL A 38 0.55 -12.62 2.09
C VAL A 38 1.96 -12.31 2.59
N SER A 39 2.21 -11.08 3.04
CA SER A 39 3.50 -10.68 3.64
C SER A 39 3.91 -11.57 4.82
N ARG A 40 3.01 -11.74 5.79
CA ARG A 40 3.23 -12.66 6.94
C ARG A 40 3.47 -14.10 6.50
N TYR A 41 2.72 -14.60 5.53
CA TYR A 41 2.93 -15.94 4.99
C TYR A 41 4.34 -16.09 4.37
N LEU A 42 4.83 -15.08 3.65
CA LEU A 42 6.17 -15.09 3.07
C LEU A 42 7.25 -15.12 4.16
N VAL A 43 7.10 -14.29 5.21
CA VAL A 43 7.99 -14.27 6.38
C VAL A 43 7.99 -15.64 7.08
N ASP A 44 6.82 -16.22 7.33
CA ASP A 44 6.70 -17.52 7.99
C ASP A 44 7.37 -18.65 7.19
N LYS A 45 7.24 -18.64 5.86
CA LYS A 45 7.91 -19.60 4.98
C LYS A 45 9.42 -19.42 4.99
N ALA A 46 9.91 -18.20 4.88
CA ALA A 46 11.34 -17.91 4.95
C ALA A 46 11.94 -18.29 6.31
N ALA A 47 11.20 -18.11 7.41
CA ALA A 47 11.63 -18.48 8.77
C ALA A 47 11.78 -19.99 8.96
N ARG A 48 11.06 -20.79 8.16
CA ARG A 48 11.18 -22.26 8.11
C ARG A 48 12.11 -22.74 7.00
N GLU A 49 12.80 -21.81 6.33
CA GLU A 49 13.68 -22.08 5.18
C GLU A 49 12.97 -22.75 3.99
N GLU A 50 11.66 -22.54 3.88
CA GLU A 50 10.82 -23.09 2.82
C GLU A 50 10.80 -22.17 1.60
N PHE A 51 11.89 -22.14 0.83
CA PHE A 51 12.07 -21.18 -0.27
C PHE A 51 11.49 -21.61 -1.63
N VAL A 52 11.08 -22.88 -1.79
CA VAL A 52 10.58 -23.41 -3.07
C VAL A 52 9.36 -22.60 -3.54
N GLY A 53 9.51 -21.91 -4.67
CA GLY A 53 8.46 -21.08 -5.26
C GLY A 53 8.16 -19.76 -4.54
N LEU A 54 8.88 -19.44 -3.46
CA LEU A 54 8.64 -18.27 -2.63
C LEU A 54 8.94 -16.96 -3.39
N HIS A 55 10.04 -16.92 -4.15
CA HIS A 55 10.40 -15.78 -5.00
C HIS A 55 9.31 -15.48 -6.04
N SER A 56 8.83 -16.50 -6.76
CA SER A 56 7.77 -16.30 -7.77
C SER A 56 6.43 -15.87 -7.14
N LEU A 57 6.14 -16.29 -5.91
CA LEU A 57 4.98 -15.79 -5.17
C LEU A 57 5.18 -14.31 -4.80
N PHE A 58 6.35 -13.94 -4.30
CA PHE A 58 6.72 -12.57 -3.99
C PHE A 58 6.58 -11.66 -5.22
N ASP A 59 7.14 -12.04 -6.38
CA ASP A 59 7.05 -11.25 -7.61
C ASP A 59 5.60 -10.95 -8.03
N ARG A 60 4.74 -11.99 -8.02
CA ARG A 60 3.32 -11.82 -8.36
C ARG A 60 2.60 -10.94 -7.35
N TRP A 61 2.94 -11.06 -6.08
CA TRP A 61 2.36 -10.24 -5.02
C TRP A 61 2.78 -8.77 -5.14
N ILE A 62 4.06 -8.49 -5.37
CA ILE A 62 4.55 -7.12 -5.62
C ILE A 62 3.89 -6.53 -6.87
N ALA A 63 3.74 -7.29 -7.96
CA ALA A 63 3.03 -6.81 -9.15
C ALA A 63 1.57 -6.40 -8.84
N ALA A 64 0.89 -7.16 -7.99
CA ALA A 64 -0.47 -6.81 -7.54
C ALA A 64 -0.48 -5.54 -6.68
N MET A 65 0.50 -5.35 -5.78
CA MET A 65 0.66 -4.11 -5.01
C MET A 65 0.94 -2.91 -5.93
N ARG A 66 1.84 -3.03 -6.91
CA ARG A 66 2.11 -1.93 -7.85
C ARG A 66 0.87 -1.52 -8.65
N SER A 67 0.01 -2.47 -9.00
CA SER A 67 -1.26 -2.14 -9.66
C SER A 67 -2.23 -1.41 -8.74
N HIS A 68 -2.20 -1.69 -7.44
CA HIS A 68 -3.01 -1.03 -6.42
C HIS A 68 -2.54 0.41 -6.18
N GLU A 69 -1.23 0.58 -5.94
CA GLU A 69 -0.57 1.88 -5.80
C GLU A 69 -0.81 2.77 -7.03
N ALA A 70 -0.75 2.19 -8.23
CA ALA A 70 -1.03 2.94 -9.45
C ALA A 70 -2.49 3.43 -9.53
N TYR A 71 -3.46 2.68 -9.00
CA TYR A 71 -4.84 3.15 -8.89
C TYR A 71 -4.95 4.30 -7.88
N GLU A 72 -4.23 4.19 -6.77
CA GLU A 72 -4.23 5.20 -5.72
C GLU A 72 -3.68 6.52 -6.22
N GLU A 73 -2.47 6.50 -6.76
CA GLU A 73 -1.76 7.68 -7.23
C GLU A 73 -2.41 8.34 -8.43
N ARG A 74 -3.05 7.56 -9.32
CA ARG A 74 -3.64 8.09 -10.56
C ARG A 74 -5.11 8.47 -10.42
N LYS A 75 -5.79 8.03 -9.36
CA LYS A 75 -7.23 8.29 -9.20
C LYS A 75 -7.64 8.62 -7.78
N LEU A 76 -7.38 7.75 -6.81
CA LEU A 76 -7.88 7.93 -5.45
C LEU A 76 -7.29 9.17 -4.79
N TYR A 77 -5.96 9.26 -4.71
CA TYR A 77 -5.31 10.37 -4.01
C TYR A 77 -5.61 11.71 -4.67
N PRO A 78 -5.46 11.89 -6.01
CA PRO A 78 -5.76 13.18 -6.61
C PRO A 78 -7.21 13.62 -6.39
N TYR A 79 -8.16 12.68 -6.41
CA TYR A 79 -9.56 12.99 -6.15
C TYR A 79 -9.78 13.44 -4.70
N LEU A 80 -9.24 12.72 -3.72
CA LEU A 80 -9.39 13.05 -2.30
C LEU A 80 -8.68 14.37 -1.95
N GLU A 81 -7.47 14.58 -2.47
CA GLU A 81 -6.71 15.83 -2.30
C GLU A 81 -7.49 17.01 -2.89
N TYR A 82 -8.05 16.88 -4.09
CA TYR A 82 -8.90 17.92 -4.68
C TYR A 82 -10.16 18.18 -3.85
N ARG A 83 -10.86 17.10 -3.45
CA ARG A 83 -12.16 17.18 -2.79
C ARG A 83 -12.09 17.70 -1.36
N TRP A 84 -11.02 17.38 -0.64
CA TRP A 84 -10.85 17.71 0.78
C TRP A 84 -9.75 18.74 1.04
N ARG A 85 -9.00 19.14 0.00
CA ARG A 85 -7.85 20.07 0.11
C ARG A 85 -6.80 19.60 1.11
N VAL A 86 -6.51 18.29 1.06
CA VAL A 86 -5.47 17.63 1.85
C VAL A 86 -4.28 17.28 0.96
N SER A 87 -3.16 16.89 1.58
CA SER A 87 -2.06 16.24 0.89
C SER A 87 -1.96 14.79 1.37
N LEU A 88 -1.75 13.87 0.43
CA LEU A 88 -1.47 12.45 0.65
C LEU A 88 -0.02 12.12 0.26
N ASN A 89 0.89 13.09 0.38
CA ASN A 89 2.30 12.91 0.03
C ASN A 89 3.01 11.88 0.94
N GLU A 90 2.60 11.78 2.20
CA GLU A 90 3.15 10.78 3.13
C GLU A 90 2.83 9.35 2.66
N ALA A 91 1.59 9.09 2.23
CA ALA A 91 1.20 7.80 1.67
C ALA A 91 2.03 7.45 0.41
N ARG A 92 2.21 8.41 -0.51
CA ARG A 92 3.08 8.25 -1.70
C ARG A 92 4.55 8.00 -1.35
N THR A 93 5.05 8.65 -0.31
CA THR A 93 6.42 8.43 0.17
C THR A 93 6.57 7.00 0.68
N GLY A 94 5.55 6.48 1.37
CA GLY A 94 5.48 5.08 1.80
C GLY A 94 5.56 4.07 0.65
N HIS A 95 4.95 4.36 -0.52
CA HIS A 95 5.15 3.53 -1.72
C HIS A 95 6.63 3.47 -2.12
N SER A 96 7.30 4.62 -2.17
CA SER A 96 8.72 4.66 -2.55
C SER A 96 9.61 3.86 -1.59
N GLU A 97 9.30 3.90 -0.28
CA GLU A 97 10.01 3.07 0.72
C GLU A 97 9.74 1.57 0.50
N LEU A 98 8.48 1.19 0.27
CA LEU A 98 8.11 -0.19 -0.05
C LEU A 98 8.83 -0.71 -1.29
N HIS A 99 9.03 0.15 -2.30
CA HIS A 99 9.73 -0.20 -3.51
C HIS A 99 11.19 -0.55 -3.23
N ALA A 100 11.87 0.28 -2.44
CA ALA A 100 13.24 0.01 -2.01
C ALA A 100 13.35 -1.29 -1.22
N ARG A 101 12.40 -1.58 -0.31
CA ARG A 101 12.37 -2.84 0.44
C ARG A 101 12.11 -4.04 -0.47
N ALA A 102 11.30 -3.88 -1.51
CA ALA A 102 11.06 -4.96 -2.46
C ALA A 102 12.31 -5.29 -3.31
N ASP A 103 13.10 -4.27 -3.64
CA ASP A 103 14.40 -4.44 -4.31
C ASP A 103 15.39 -5.20 -3.41
N GLU A 104 15.43 -4.88 -2.10
CA GLU A 104 16.24 -5.60 -1.11
C GLU A 104 15.86 -7.10 -1.01
N VAL A 105 14.55 -7.41 -0.99
CA VAL A 105 14.07 -8.80 -0.99
C VAL A 105 14.47 -9.54 -2.26
N THR A 106 14.32 -8.89 -3.41
CA THR A 106 14.70 -9.45 -4.72
C THR A 106 16.19 -9.78 -4.76
N GLU A 107 17.03 -8.88 -4.25
CA GLU A 107 18.48 -9.09 -4.20
C GLU A 107 18.87 -10.22 -3.23
N ALA A 108 18.18 -10.34 -2.10
CA ALA A 108 18.37 -11.46 -1.17
C ALA A 108 18.03 -12.81 -1.83
N PHE A 109 16.94 -12.89 -2.61
CA PHE A 109 16.61 -14.10 -3.37
C PHE A 109 17.66 -14.43 -4.45
N ARG A 110 18.20 -13.41 -5.14
CA ARG A 110 19.28 -13.63 -6.13
C ARG A 110 20.55 -14.15 -5.47
N SER A 111 20.90 -13.63 -4.30
CA SER A 111 22.06 -14.06 -3.53
C SER A 111 21.95 -15.52 -3.09
N LEU A 112 20.75 -15.98 -2.71
CA LEU A 112 20.49 -17.39 -2.36
C LEU A 112 20.71 -18.35 -3.55
N ALA A 113 20.53 -17.89 -4.79
CA ALA A 113 20.70 -18.71 -5.99
C ALA A 113 22.17 -18.83 -6.46
N ARG A 114 23.11 -18.09 -5.84
CA ARG A 114 24.54 -18.15 -6.22
C ARG A 114 25.20 -19.40 -5.61
N PRO A 115 26.12 -20.05 -6.34
CA PRO A 115 26.95 -21.11 -5.77
C PRO A 115 27.77 -20.56 -4.60
N VAL A 116 27.71 -21.25 -3.45
CA VAL A 116 28.61 -21.01 -2.32
C VAL A 116 30.04 -21.36 -2.74
N ASP A 117 30.97 -20.43 -2.58
CA ASP A 117 32.39 -20.73 -2.72
C ASP A 117 32.89 -21.27 -1.37
N PRO A 118 33.21 -22.57 -1.25
CA PRO A 118 33.67 -23.14 0.01
C PRO A 118 35.02 -22.58 0.49
N ALA A 119 35.71 -21.78 -0.33
CA ALA A 119 36.95 -21.10 0.04
C ALA A 119 36.74 -19.70 0.65
N ASP A 120 35.51 -19.17 0.73
CA ASP A 120 35.23 -17.86 1.33
C ASP A 120 34.75 -17.99 2.79
N PRO A 121 35.63 -17.76 3.80
CA PRO A 121 35.26 -17.81 5.21
C PRO A 121 34.33 -16.65 5.64
N SER A 122 34.04 -15.72 4.72
CA SER A 122 33.10 -14.61 4.91
C SER A 122 31.65 -15.01 4.60
N ASP A 123 31.41 -16.21 4.04
CA ASP A 123 30.08 -16.65 3.64
C ASP A 123 29.24 -17.01 4.90
N PRO A 124 28.32 -16.12 5.33
CA PRO A 124 27.61 -16.30 6.56
C PRO A 124 26.46 -17.29 6.34
N THR A 125 26.77 -18.58 6.46
CA THR A 125 25.81 -19.69 6.45
C THR A 125 24.85 -19.69 7.66
N THR A 126 24.78 -18.59 8.43
CA THR A 126 23.99 -18.49 9.65
C THR A 126 22.92 -17.39 9.60
N ASP A 127 22.92 -16.54 8.57
CA ASP A 127 22.12 -15.31 8.59
C ASP A 127 21.19 -15.26 7.37
N ASN A 128 19.97 -15.82 7.48
CA ASN A 128 18.95 -15.88 6.43
C ASN A 128 18.54 -14.47 5.91
N ALA A 129 19.27 -13.98 4.91
CA ALA A 129 19.11 -12.63 4.36
C ALA A 129 17.72 -12.40 3.75
N VAL A 130 17.13 -13.46 3.16
CA VAL A 130 15.77 -13.44 2.63
C VAL A 130 14.77 -13.17 3.74
N LEU A 131 14.89 -13.87 4.88
CA LEU A 131 14.03 -13.65 6.04
C LEU A 131 14.16 -12.22 6.56
N ARG A 132 15.38 -11.70 6.73
CA ARG A 132 15.60 -10.32 7.22
C ARG A 132 14.99 -9.29 6.27
N ALA A 133 15.18 -9.45 4.96
CA ALA A 133 14.62 -8.56 3.96
C ALA A 133 13.08 -8.62 3.95
N LEU A 134 12.49 -9.82 4.00
CA LEU A 134 11.04 -9.99 4.07
C LEU A 134 10.45 -9.39 5.35
N GLN A 135 11.11 -9.55 6.51
CA GLN A 135 10.69 -8.93 7.77
C GLN A 135 10.79 -7.40 7.73
N ALA A 136 11.81 -6.84 7.07
CA ALA A 136 11.92 -5.40 6.86
C ALA A 136 10.79 -4.89 5.97
N HIS A 137 10.53 -5.57 4.85
CA HIS A 137 9.41 -5.26 3.96
C HIS A 137 8.06 -5.36 4.68
N ASP A 138 7.83 -6.40 5.48
CA ASP A 138 6.59 -6.61 6.24
C ASP A 138 6.31 -5.46 7.22
N ARG A 139 7.33 -5.01 7.98
CA ARG A 139 7.19 -3.86 8.89
C ARG A 139 6.91 -2.56 8.14
N THR A 140 7.62 -2.31 7.04
CA THR A 140 7.37 -1.12 6.20
C THR A 140 5.97 -1.16 5.60
N LEU A 141 5.49 -2.32 5.16
CA LEU A 141 4.13 -2.51 4.67
C LEU A 141 3.09 -2.20 5.74
N ASP A 142 3.22 -2.78 6.93
CA ASP A 142 2.25 -2.58 8.00
C ASP A 142 2.16 -1.09 8.39
N ALA A 143 3.31 -0.44 8.55
CA ALA A 143 3.38 0.99 8.86
C ALA A 143 2.79 1.86 7.74
N HIS A 144 3.10 1.56 6.48
CA HIS A 144 2.57 2.30 5.34
C HIS A 144 1.05 2.18 5.24
N LEU A 145 0.51 0.95 5.34
CA LEU A 145 -0.93 0.71 5.26
C LEU A 145 -1.66 1.38 6.43
N ASP A 146 -1.05 1.44 7.63
CA ASP A 146 -1.65 2.15 8.76
C ASP A 146 -1.77 3.66 8.50
N VAL A 147 -0.70 4.28 8.00
CA VAL A 147 -0.69 5.71 7.63
C VAL A 147 -1.72 5.99 6.56
N GLU A 148 -1.76 5.17 5.51
CA GLU A 148 -2.71 5.32 4.42
C GLU A 148 -4.16 5.15 4.91
N GLU A 149 -4.44 4.11 5.67
CA GLU A 149 -5.80 3.83 6.15
C GLU A 149 -6.33 4.99 7.00
N GLU A 150 -5.53 5.53 7.92
CA GLU A 150 -5.89 6.72 8.71
C GLU A 150 -6.17 7.94 7.84
N ALA A 151 -5.38 8.14 6.79
CA ALA A 151 -5.51 9.30 5.91
C ALA A 151 -6.70 9.19 4.94
N VAL A 152 -6.98 7.98 4.44
CA VAL A 152 -7.88 7.75 3.29
C VAL A 152 -9.27 7.31 3.73
N ILE A 153 -9.40 6.39 4.69
CA ILE A 153 -10.68 5.76 5.01
C ILE A 153 -11.70 6.76 5.55
N PRO A 154 -11.37 7.67 6.49
CA PRO A 154 -12.32 8.68 6.95
C PRO A 154 -12.83 9.58 5.82
N LEU A 155 -11.96 9.93 4.86
CA LEU A 155 -12.32 10.75 3.70
C LEU A 155 -13.29 10.01 2.78
N LEU A 156 -13.04 8.71 2.53
CA LEU A 156 -13.93 7.86 1.75
C LEU A 156 -15.28 7.68 2.42
N LEU A 157 -15.32 7.40 3.72
CA LEU A 157 -16.58 7.22 4.47
C LEU A 157 -17.41 8.51 4.53
N ALA A 158 -16.77 9.68 4.49
CA ALA A 158 -17.46 10.96 4.49
C ALA A 158 -18.15 11.30 3.16
N LEU A 159 -17.74 10.69 2.04
CA LEU A 159 -18.39 10.89 0.74
C LEU A 159 -19.85 10.43 0.80
N ASP A 160 -20.76 11.26 0.27
CA ASP A 160 -22.14 10.86 0.02
C ASP A 160 -22.17 9.66 -0.96
N PRO A 161 -23.09 8.69 -0.80
CA PRO A 161 -23.11 7.52 -1.69
C PRO A 161 -23.20 7.85 -3.18
N LYS A 162 -23.91 8.92 -3.57
CA LYS A 162 -23.97 9.35 -4.98
C LYS A 162 -22.66 9.96 -5.45
N GLU A 163 -21.98 10.69 -4.57
CA GLU A 163 -20.66 11.23 -4.83
C GLU A 163 -19.63 10.10 -4.98
N PHE A 164 -19.66 9.11 -4.09
CA PHE A 164 -18.80 7.93 -4.16
C PHE A 164 -19.04 7.12 -5.44
N ASP A 165 -20.31 6.88 -5.82
CA ASP A 165 -20.64 6.18 -7.07
C ASP A 165 -20.10 6.92 -8.30
N ARG A 166 -20.25 8.25 -8.34
CA ARG A 166 -19.67 9.09 -9.39
C ARG A 166 -18.14 8.98 -9.42
N TYR A 167 -17.49 9.14 -8.28
CA TYR A 167 -16.03 8.95 -8.15
C TYR A 167 -15.60 7.59 -8.70
N TYR A 168 -16.28 6.53 -8.29
CA TYR A 168 -15.93 5.16 -8.63
C TYR A 168 -16.06 4.91 -10.13
N ARG A 169 -17.13 5.38 -10.77
CA ARG A 169 -17.44 5.10 -12.18
C ARG A 169 -16.78 6.05 -13.17
N SER A 170 -16.50 7.28 -12.79
CA SER A 170 -15.97 8.30 -13.72
C SER A 170 -14.44 8.30 -13.78
N PRO A 171 -13.84 8.63 -14.94
CA PRO A 171 -12.42 8.94 -15.02
C PRO A 171 -12.10 10.24 -14.27
N LEU A 172 -10.86 10.39 -13.81
CA LEU A 172 -10.43 11.53 -12.98
C LEU A 172 -10.67 12.89 -13.69
N SER A 173 -10.51 12.95 -15.01
CA SER A 173 -10.75 14.15 -15.83
C SER A 173 -12.19 14.68 -15.78
N MET A 174 -13.16 13.84 -15.40
CA MET A 174 -14.56 14.24 -15.20
C MET A 174 -14.88 14.62 -13.75
N LEU A 175 -13.95 14.36 -12.83
CA LEU A 175 -14.08 14.61 -11.40
C LEU A 175 -13.36 15.90 -10.97
N ILE A 176 -12.23 16.19 -11.61
CA ILE A 176 -11.40 17.36 -11.32
C ILE A 176 -11.39 18.28 -12.55
N PRO A 177 -11.77 19.56 -12.41
CA PRO A 177 -11.68 20.53 -13.50
C PRO A 177 -10.23 20.73 -13.97
N ALA A 178 -10.02 20.85 -15.28
CA ALA A 178 -8.70 21.02 -15.89
C ALA A 178 -7.91 22.25 -15.41
N SER A 179 -8.61 23.26 -14.84
CA SER A 179 -8.00 24.47 -14.26
C SER A 179 -7.44 24.27 -12.85
N SER A 180 -7.64 23.10 -12.23
CA SER A 180 -7.23 22.79 -10.85
C SER A 180 -5.90 22.02 -10.75
N THR A 181 -5.29 21.62 -11.87
CA THR A 181 -4.01 20.87 -11.91
C THR A 181 -2.75 21.75 -11.96
N SER A 182 -2.88 23.07 -11.78
CA SER A 182 -1.76 24.01 -11.76
C SER A 182 -1.49 24.56 -10.36
N SER A 183 -0.89 23.75 -9.49
CA SER A 183 0.00 24.25 -8.44
C SER A 183 1.08 23.21 -8.18
N ARG A 184 2.31 23.71 -8.24
CA ARG A 184 3.59 23.00 -8.23
C ARG A 184 3.85 22.26 -6.93
#